data_AF-A0A0B2AS24-F1
#
_entry.id   AF-A0A0B2AS24-F1
#
_cell.length_a   1.000
_cell.length_b   1.000
_cell.length_c   1.000
_cell.angle_alpha   90.00
_cell.angle_beta   90.00
_cell.angle_gamma   90.00
#
_symmetry.space_group_name_H-M   'P 1'
#
loop_
_entity.id
_entity.type
_entity.pdbx_description
1 polymer ?
#
loop_
_entity_poly.entity_id
_entity_poly.type
_entity_poly.pdbx_seq_one_letter_code
_entity_poly.pdbx_strand_id
1 'polypeptide(L)'
;LIVNSALAEGPWSDPVFVPEAVGIDPDLVWDGEGTAHLSWKSFHPDLSGIASAPVDLRTGAFLDEPAILWAGTGLPHTEAPHLYRIGGWWYLFVAEGGTERGHVVSVARSRSLRGPYEGAPTNPILTHRSTDDPVQNTGHADLVQTADGGWAIVYLGVRPRGTGHGFHVNGRETFIAGLDWVDGWPVIREDRFVVPAQVHSFTDDFTGEHLHPRWISPGAGPASFTAAVPDGLRLTHGAERDSPALLATRSLDPEWTAELCLDVSRGRARVLVRLDDDHWYGLEADRHSAEVVLHVGPVVGTPTRIPMTGQSQLTVKVHARQRPAPQPWGAHPEPDLVGFALLVEGREVPLGEFDGRYLSTEVAGGFTGRVWGVEVLEGEVTVTSARYGSHTL
;
A
#
# COMPACT_ATOMS: atom_id res chain seq x y z
N LEU A 1 18.26 -4.66 4.17
CA LEU A 1 19.33 -3.87 3.51
C LEU A 1 19.28 -2.45 4.06
N ILE A 2 20.38 -1.72 4.01
CA ILE A 2 20.50 -0.34 4.47
C ILE A 2 21.05 0.48 3.30
N VAL A 3 20.42 1.62 3.03
CA VAL A 3 20.87 2.62 2.06
C VAL A 3 20.89 3.99 2.74
N ASN A 4 21.73 4.89 2.26
CA ASN A 4 21.78 6.26 2.77
C ASN A 4 21.82 7.28 1.63
N SER A 5 21.35 8.49 1.92
CA SER A 5 21.48 9.66 1.06
C SER A 5 21.46 10.94 1.89
N ALA A 6 22.02 12.01 1.33
CA ALA A 6 21.91 13.36 1.90
C ALA A 6 20.56 14.01 1.55
N LEU A 7 19.85 13.49 0.54
CA LEU A 7 18.59 14.02 0.02
C LEU A 7 17.58 12.87 -0.13
N ALA A 8 16.30 13.13 0.13
CA ALA A 8 15.26 12.10 0.06
C ALA A 8 15.05 11.56 -1.37
N GLU A 9 15.24 12.41 -2.37
CA GLU A 9 15.20 12.07 -3.79
C GLU A 9 16.42 11.28 -4.29
N GLY A 10 17.48 11.20 -3.47
CA GLY A 10 18.73 10.54 -3.81
C GLY A 10 19.81 11.48 -4.39
N PRO A 11 20.87 10.92 -5.00
CA PRO A 11 21.10 9.50 -5.23
C PRO A 11 21.27 8.72 -3.92
N TRP A 12 20.76 7.48 -3.91
CA TRP A 12 20.94 6.55 -2.79
C TRP A 12 22.23 5.75 -2.98
N SER A 13 22.88 5.38 -1.87
CA SER A 13 24.07 4.52 -1.89
C SER A 13 23.77 3.12 -2.41
N ASP A 14 24.82 2.39 -2.78
CA ASP A 14 24.73 0.93 -2.89
C ASP A 14 24.23 0.32 -1.57
N PRO A 15 23.44 -0.77 -1.62
CA PRO A 15 22.88 -1.38 -0.42
C PRO A 15 23.93 -2.10 0.41
N VAL A 16 23.89 -1.88 1.72
CA VAL A 16 24.62 -2.67 2.72
C VAL A 16 23.68 -3.72 3.30
N PHE A 17 24.07 -4.99 3.28
CA PHE A 17 23.25 -6.10 3.77
C PHE A 17 23.68 -6.52 5.17
N VAL A 18 22.70 -6.82 6.03
CA VAL A 18 22.89 -7.39 7.37
C VAL A 18 22.32 -8.81 7.36
N PRO A 19 23.06 -9.81 6.84
CA PRO A 19 22.51 -11.15 6.61
C PRO A 19 22.14 -11.88 7.91
N GLU A 20 22.76 -11.50 9.03
CA GLU A 20 22.52 -12.09 10.35
C GLU A 20 21.21 -11.61 11.01
N ALA A 21 20.67 -10.46 10.56
CA ALA A 21 19.38 -9.94 11.04
C ALA A 21 18.20 -10.67 10.36
N VAL A 22 18.04 -11.96 10.64
CA VAL A 22 16.98 -12.77 10.05
C VAL A 22 15.63 -12.41 10.68
N GLY A 23 14.80 -11.71 9.92
CA GLY A 23 13.51 -11.23 10.40
C GLY A 23 12.90 -10.16 9.50
N ILE A 24 11.98 -9.38 10.08
CA ILE A 24 11.30 -8.26 9.42
C ILE A 24 11.31 -7.02 10.32
N ASP A 25 10.81 -5.92 9.76
CA ASP A 25 10.66 -4.61 10.40
C ASP A 25 11.97 -4.10 11.03
N PRO A 26 13.06 -3.98 10.25
CA PRO A 26 14.31 -3.42 10.76
C PRO A 26 14.17 -1.91 11.01
N ASP A 27 14.65 -1.45 12.16
CA ASP A 27 14.73 -0.04 12.53
C ASP A 27 16.10 0.32 13.12
N LEU A 28 16.54 1.56 12.92
CA LEU A 28 17.84 2.05 13.38
C LEU A 28 17.68 3.13 14.43
N VAL A 29 18.46 3.01 15.51
CA VAL A 29 18.61 4.06 16.53
C VAL A 29 20.08 4.29 16.85
N TRP A 30 20.43 5.50 17.27
CA TRP A 30 21.79 5.84 17.69
C TRP A 30 21.84 6.02 19.20
N ASP A 31 22.86 5.43 19.83
CA ASP A 31 23.13 5.64 21.25
C ASP A 31 23.83 6.98 21.54
N GLY A 32 24.13 7.23 22.82
CA GLY A 32 24.77 8.48 23.25
C GLY A 32 26.19 8.67 22.74
N GLU A 33 26.86 7.60 22.31
CA GLU A 33 28.22 7.62 21.74
C GLU A 33 28.20 7.69 20.20
N GLY A 34 27.00 7.67 19.60
CA GLY A 34 26.82 7.69 18.15
C GLY A 34 26.94 6.31 17.49
N THR A 35 26.90 5.21 18.26
CA THR A 35 26.84 3.86 17.69
C THR A 35 25.42 3.57 17.22
N ALA A 36 25.27 3.08 16.00
CA ALA A 36 23.98 2.63 15.48
C ALA A 36 23.62 1.25 16.02
N HIS A 37 22.37 1.07 16.41
CA HIS A 37 21.77 -0.19 16.82
C HIS A 37 20.64 -0.53 15.86
N LEU A 38 20.65 -1.76 15.35
CA LEU A 38 19.58 -2.33 14.54
C LEU A 38 18.65 -3.12 15.44
N SER A 39 17.36 -2.78 15.43
CA SER A 39 16.29 -3.57 16.07
C SER A 39 15.39 -4.21 15.01
N TRP A 40 14.91 -5.43 15.24
CA TRP A 40 14.03 -6.13 14.30
C TRP A 40 13.16 -7.20 14.98
N LYS A 41 12.07 -7.60 14.32
CA LYS A 41 11.32 -8.81 14.69
C LYS A 41 12.11 -10.02 14.23
N SER A 42 12.71 -10.76 15.16
CA SER A 42 13.54 -11.90 14.84
C SER A 42 12.71 -13.17 14.53
N PHE A 43 13.13 -13.90 13.50
CA PHE A 43 12.63 -15.24 13.19
C PHE A 43 13.53 -16.36 13.72
N HIS A 44 14.63 -16.02 14.38
CA HIS A 44 15.50 -17.01 14.99
C HIS A 44 14.86 -17.58 16.27
N PRO A 45 14.74 -18.91 16.42
CA PRO A 45 14.03 -19.53 17.56
C PRO A 45 14.59 -19.11 18.93
N ASP A 46 15.91 -18.97 19.04
CA ASP A 46 16.59 -18.59 20.29
C ASP A 46 16.57 -17.07 20.56
N LEU A 47 16.08 -16.27 19.60
CA LEU A 47 15.91 -14.82 19.71
C LEU A 47 14.45 -14.48 19.40
N SER A 48 13.51 -15.06 20.17
CA SER A 48 12.08 -14.83 19.97
C SER A 48 11.63 -13.51 20.60
N GLY A 49 11.22 -12.55 19.76
CA GLY A 49 10.78 -11.22 20.15
C GLY A 49 11.47 -10.13 19.33
N ILE A 50 11.56 -8.93 19.90
CA ILE A 50 12.33 -7.83 19.32
C ILE A 50 13.80 -8.03 19.69
N ALA A 51 14.61 -8.37 18.69
CA ALA A 51 16.06 -8.47 18.82
C ALA A 51 16.72 -7.12 18.50
N SER A 52 17.88 -6.86 19.10
CA SER A 52 18.70 -5.69 18.79
C SER A 52 20.18 -5.98 18.92
N ALA A 53 20.99 -5.37 18.06
CA ALA A 53 22.46 -5.40 18.14
C ALA A 53 23.07 -4.10 17.61
N PRO A 54 24.22 -3.64 18.15
CA PRO A 54 24.99 -2.58 17.53
C PRO A 54 25.52 -3.04 16.17
N VAL A 55 25.48 -2.17 15.16
CA VAL A 55 25.79 -2.51 13.77
C VAL A 55 26.74 -1.49 13.15
N ASP A 56 27.74 -1.98 12.40
CA ASP A 56 28.52 -1.14 11.50
C ASP A 56 27.77 -0.95 10.19
N LEU A 57 27.23 0.26 9.98
CA LEU A 57 26.44 0.61 8.80
C LEU A 57 27.23 0.55 7.48
N ARG A 58 28.56 0.47 7.52
CA ARG A 58 29.41 0.35 6.31
C ARG A 58 29.54 -1.09 5.84
N THR A 59 29.57 -2.03 6.77
CA THR A 59 29.85 -3.45 6.49
C THR A 59 28.62 -4.33 6.68
N GLY A 60 27.63 -3.87 7.44
CA GLY A 60 26.47 -4.64 7.87
C GLY A 60 26.79 -5.67 8.95
N ALA A 61 28.00 -5.64 9.52
CA ALA A 61 28.40 -6.55 10.59
C ALA A 61 27.91 -6.06 11.95
N PHE A 62 27.46 -7.00 12.79
CA PHE A 62 27.18 -6.70 14.19
C PHE A 62 28.49 -6.47 14.96
N LEU A 63 28.45 -5.51 15.88
CA LEU A 63 29.58 -5.13 16.74
C LEU A 63 29.57 -5.86 18.09
N ASP A 64 28.45 -6.52 18.41
CA ASP A 64 28.23 -7.33 19.60
C ASP A 64 27.09 -8.33 19.32
N GLU A 65 26.95 -9.32 20.20
CA GLU A 65 25.90 -10.34 20.10
C GLU A 65 24.49 -9.74 20.20
N PRO A 66 23.56 -10.14 19.31
CA PRO A 66 22.15 -9.76 19.40
C PRO A 66 21.53 -10.16 20.74
N ALA A 67 20.70 -9.28 21.28
CA ALA A 67 19.94 -9.54 22.50
C ALA A 67 18.46 -9.21 22.30
N ILE A 68 17.59 -9.91 23.02
CA ILE A 68 16.16 -9.60 23.06
C ILE A 68 15.91 -8.39 23.94
N LEU A 69 15.27 -7.37 23.39
CA LEU A 69 14.84 -6.19 24.13
C LEU A 69 13.52 -6.47 24.87
N TRP A 70 12.54 -7.03 24.14
CA TRP A 70 11.21 -7.27 24.68
C TRP A 70 10.45 -8.31 23.83
N ALA A 71 9.67 -9.17 24.50
CA ALA A 71 8.83 -10.17 23.85
C ALA A 71 7.41 -9.64 23.51
N GLY A 72 7.06 -8.44 23.98
CA GLY A 72 5.71 -7.88 23.87
C GLY A 72 4.87 -8.10 25.13
N THR A 73 3.57 -7.85 25.01
CA THR A 73 2.57 -7.96 26.08
C THR A 73 1.99 -9.38 26.22
N GLY A 74 2.35 -10.29 25.31
CA GLY A 74 1.80 -11.64 25.21
C GLY A 74 0.79 -11.80 24.06
N LEU A 75 0.53 -10.74 23.29
CA LEU A 75 -0.18 -10.82 22.02
C LEU A 75 0.73 -11.46 20.94
N PRO A 76 0.16 -12.11 19.91
CA PRO A 76 0.96 -12.66 18.82
C PRO A 76 1.57 -11.55 17.96
N HIS A 77 2.57 -11.89 17.16
CA HIS A 77 3.17 -11.00 16.15
C HIS A 77 3.74 -9.68 16.70
N THR A 78 4.45 -9.70 17.83
CA THR A 78 5.25 -8.54 18.28
C THR A 78 6.26 -8.16 17.20
N GLU A 79 6.10 -6.98 16.60
CA GLU A 79 6.86 -6.50 15.44
C GLU A 79 6.96 -4.97 15.39
N ALA A 80 7.39 -4.37 14.28
CA ALA A 80 7.53 -2.91 14.11
C ALA A 80 8.27 -2.20 15.28
N PRO A 81 9.49 -2.64 15.66
CA PRO A 81 10.20 -2.03 16.77
C PRO A 81 10.71 -0.65 16.41
N HIS A 82 10.36 0.36 17.22
CA HIS A 82 10.97 1.69 17.13
C HIS A 82 11.45 2.16 18.50
N LEU A 83 12.70 2.64 18.56
CA LEU A 83 13.35 3.08 19.80
C LEU A 83 13.51 4.59 19.87
N TYR A 84 13.09 5.18 20.99
CA TYR A 84 13.25 6.61 21.24
C TYR A 84 13.87 6.88 22.60
N ARG A 85 14.85 7.79 22.65
CA ARG A 85 15.38 8.32 23.90
C ARG A 85 14.64 9.59 24.28
N ILE A 86 13.75 9.50 25.26
CA ILE A 86 12.90 10.62 25.68
C ILE A 86 13.08 10.85 27.18
N GLY A 87 13.60 12.03 27.52
CA GLY A 87 14.03 12.34 28.88
C GLY A 87 15.10 11.36 29.36
N GLY A 88 14.83 10.66 30.46
CA GLY A 88 15.75 9.65 31.04
C GLY A 88 15.40 8.20 30.69
N TRP A 89 14.59 7.96 29.65
CA TRP A 89 14.09 6.64 29.29
C TRP A 89 14.37 6.33 27.82
N TRP A 90 14.58 5.05 27.54
CA TRP A 90 14.42 4.44 26.23
C TRP A 90 13.01 3.87 26.14
N TYR A 91 12.23 4.30 25.16
CA TYR A 91 10.92 3.74 24.84
C TYR A 91 11.05 2.84 23.63
N LEU A 92 10.49 1.63 23.72
CA LEU A 92 10.35 0.69 22.63
C LEU A 92 8.86 0.60 22.27
N PHE A 93 8.51 1.13 21.11
CA PHE A 93 7.19 0.97 20.50
C PHE A 93 7.21 -0.28 19.63
N VAL A 94 6.12 -1.03 19.64
CA VAL A 94 5.92 -2.23 18.81
C VAL A 94 4.49 -2.29 18.31
N ALA A 95 4.29 -2.97 17.20
CA ALA A 95 2.98 -3.51 16.82
C ALA A 95 2.79 -4.90 17.41
N GLU A 96 1.54 -5.26 17.75
CA GLU A 96 1.18 -6.64 18.10
C GLU A 96 -0.20 -6.98 17.52
N GLY A 97 -0.59 -8.26 17.59
CA GLY A 97 -1.90 -8.77 17.19
C GLY A 97 -2.03 -9.15 15.71
N GLY A 98 -1.03 -8.85 14.88
CA GLY A 98 -1.08 -8.97 13.42
C GLY A 98 -1.77 -7.76 12.78
N THR A 99 -1.45 -7.47 11.51
CA THR A 99 -1.94 -6.29 10.77
C THR A 99 -3.40 -6.40 10.31
N GLU A 100 -4.17 -7.31 10.92
CA GLU A 100 -5.60 -7.51 10.74
C GLU A 100 -6.43 -6.88 11.88
N ARG A 101 -7.62 -7.41 12.17
CA ARG A 101 -8.60 -6.85 13.13
C ARG A 101 -8.09 -6.83 14.58
N GLY A 102 -7.02 -7.57 14.88
CA GLY A 102 -6.39 -7.63 16.20
C GLY A 102 -5.30 -6.59 16.44
N HIS A 103 -4.95 -5.77 15.44
CA HIS A 103 -3.78 -4.90 15.43
C HIS A 103 -3.81 -3.88 16.59
N VAL A 104 -2.66 -3.72 17.23
CA VAL A 104 -2.44 -2.75 18.30
C VAL A 104 -1.05 -2.11 18.21
N VAL A 105 -0.89 -0.97 18.87
CA VAL A 105 0.42 -0.44 19.29
C VAL A 105 0.58 -0.65 20.78
N SER A 106 1.72 -1.22 21.16
CA SER A 106 2.14 -1.35 22.55
C SER A 106 3.48 -0.64 22.75
N VAL A 107 3.74 -0.22 23.99
CA VAL A 107 5.00 0.43 24.35
C VAL A 107 5.57 -0.15 25.64
N ALA A 108 6.89 -0.22 25.70
CA ALA A 108 7.64 -0.51 26.91
C ALA A 108 8.76 0.51 27.08
N ARG A 109 9.34 0.63 28.28
CA ARG A 109 10.48 1.51 28.52
C ARG A 109 11.57 0.87 29.38
N SER A 110 12.79 1.39 29.26
CA SER A 110 13.94 0.97 30.05
C SER A 110 14.87 2.16 30.34
N ARG A 111 15.65 2.08 31.42
CA ARG A 111 16.75 3.05 31.66
C ARG A 111 17.99 2.77 30.81
N SER A 112 18.07 1.59 30.20
CA SER A 112 19.15 1.12 29.35
C SER A 112 18.60 0.68 28.00
N LEU A 113 19.30 1.01 26.90
CA LEU A 113 18.91 0.62 25.54
C LEU A 113 18.73 -0.90 25.42
N ARG A 114 19.57 -1.68 26.12
CA ARG A 114 19.52 -3.16 26.13
C ARG A 114 18.53 -3.75 27.15
N GLY A 115 17.65 -2.93 27.73
CA GLY A 115 16.65 -3.38 28.69
C GLY A 115 17.19 -3.61 30.12
N PRO A 116 16.43 -4.33 30.96
CA PRO A 116 15.13 -4.92 30.66
C PRO A 116 14.04 -3.84 30.46
N TYR A 117 13.09 -4.11 29.57
CA TYR A 117 11.96 -3.21 29.29
C TYR A 117 10.74 -3.56 30.15
N GLU A 118 10.15 -2.55 30.80
CA GLU A 118 8.86 -2.64 31.48
C GLU A 118 7.74 -2.16 30.54
N GLY A 119 6.69 -2.97 30.35
CA GLY A 119 5.54 -2.59 29.53
C GLY A 119 4.71 -1.49 30.18
N ALA A 120 4.11 -0.61 29.37
CA ALA A 120 3.18 0.38 29.87
C ALA A 120 1.98 -0.28 30.57
N PRO A 121 1.52 0.26 31.72
CA PRO A 121 0.33 -0.26 32.40
C PRO A 121 -0.96 -0.05 31.58
N THR A 122 -0.93 0.83 30.58
CA THR A 122 -2.05 1.18 29.70
C THR A 122 -1.98 0.50 28.34
N ASN A 123 -1.11 -0.49 28.14
CA ASN A 123 -1.05 -1.21 26.87
C ASN A 123 -2.38 -1.95 26.57
N PRO A 124 -2.79 -2.02 25.29
CA PRO A 124 -2.22 -1.28 24.14
C PRO A 124 -2.56 0.21 24.18
N ILE A 125 -1.65 1.07 23.69
CA ILE A 125 -1.83 2.52 23.70
C ILE A 125 -2.63 3.06 22.50
N LEU A 126 -2.70 2.30 21.40
CA LEU A 126 -3.52 2.58 20.22
C LEU A 126 -4.12 1.27 19.71
N THR A 127 -5.45 1.21 19.59
CA THR A 127 -6.14 0.13 18.88
C THR A 127 -7.60 0.48 18.62
N HIS A 128 -8.12 0.13 17.46
CA HIS A 128 -9.54 0.12 17.16
C HIS A 128 -10.17 -1.29 17.24
N ARG A 129 -9.42 -2.30 17.69
CA ARG A 129 -9.96 -3.66 17.84
C ARG A 129 -11.19 -3.65 18.75
N SER A 130 -12.18 -4.47 18.42
CA SER A 130 -13.43 -4.57 19.19
C SER A 130 -14.26 -3.29 19.25
N THR A 131 -14.06 -2.36 18.32
CA THR A 131 -14.89 -1.16 18.12
C THR A 131 -15.60 -1.19 16.77
N ASP A 132 -16.48 -0.23 16.52
CA ASP A 132 -17.13 0.03 15.24
C ASP A 132 -16.53 1.24 14.49
N ASP A 133 -15.30 1.65 14.85
CA ASP A 133 -14.62 2.77 14.21
C ASP A 133 -14.48 2.55 12.68
N PRO A 134 -14.71 3.58 11.83
CA PRO A 134 -14.59 3.43 10.38
C PRO A 134 -13.16 3.14 9.90
N VAL A 135 -12.15 3.43 10.73
CA VAL A 135 -10.76 3.02 10.53
C VAL A 135 -10.49 1.82 11.42
N GLN A 136 -10.00 0.74 10.85
CA GLN A 136 -9.71 -0.50 11.57
C GLN A 136 -8.26 -0.92 11.35
N ASN A 137 -7.83 -1.97 12.04
CA ASN A 137 -6.48 -2.53 11.96
C ASN A 137 -5.39 -1.48 12.27
N THR A 138 -5.63 -0.56 13.19
CA THR A 138 -4.70 0.51 13.56
C THR A 138 -3.47 -0.04 14.27
N GLY A 139 -2.28 0.26 13.77
CA GLY A 139 -1.02 -0.18 14.40
C GLY A 139 0.21 0.19 13.58
N HIS A 140 1.33 -0.51 13.82
CA HIS A 140 2.60 -0.32 13.11
C HIS A 140 3.01 1.16 13.03
N ALA A 141 3.23 1.74 14.21
CA ALA A 141 3.30 3.18 14.39
C ALA A 141 4.73 3.68 14.63
N ASP A 142 5.00 4.90 14.15
CA ASP A 142 6.26 5.61 14.32
C ASP A 142 5.97 7.03 14.88
N LEU A 143 6.89 7.55 15.68
CA LEU A 143 6.77 8.84 16.35
C LEU A 143 7.61 9.91 15.69
N VAL A 144 7.07 11.12 15.67
CA VAL A 144 7.79 12.32 15.27
C VAL A 144 7.55 13.43 16.29
N GLN A 145 8.63 14.07 16.72
CA GLN A 145 8.53 15.30 17.50
C GLN A 145 8.21 16.47 16.56
N THR A 146 7.12 17.17 16.82
CA THR A 146 6.68 18.31 16.00
C THR A 146 7.57 19.53 16.24
N ALA A 147 7.58 20.49 15.30
CA ALA A 147 8.44 21.68 15.37
C ALA A 147 8.15 22.59 16.58
N ASP A 148 6.95 22.50 17.15
CA ASP A 148 6.54 23.19 18.38
C ASP A 148 6.90 22.42 19.67
N GLY A 149 7.60 21.29 19.56
CA GLY A 149 8.04 20.45 20.67
C GLY A 149 7.01 19.42 21.15
N GLY A 150 5.82 19.40 20.54
CA GLY A 150 4.83 18.34 20.75
C GLY A 150 5.21 17.01 20.10
N TRP A 151 4.30 16.04 20.15
CA TRP A 151 4.48 14.72 19.54
C TRP A 151 3.30 14.37 18.65
N ALA A 152 3.63 13.79 17.49
CA ALA A 152 2.70 13.09 16.63
C ALA A 152 3.13 11.63 16.50
N ILE A 153 2.14 10.80 16.20
CA ILE A 153 2.28 9.39 15.89
C ILE A 153 1.64 9.14 14.53
N VAL A 154 2.42 8.58 13.60
CA VAL A 154 1.92 8.08 12.32
C VAL A 154 1.71 6.58 12.43
N TYR A 155 0.62 6.08 11.86
CA TYR A 155 0.25 4.67 11.97
C TYR A 155 -0.51 4.22 10.74
N LEU A 156 -0.54 2.92 10.48
CA LEU A 156 -1.37 2.38 9.42
C LEU A 156 -2.79 2.10 9.93
N GLY A 157 -3.76 2.08 9.02
CA GLY A 157 -5.11 1.59 9.25
C GLY A 157 -5.78 1.19 7.93
N VAL A 158 -6.98 0.63 7.98
CA VAL A 158 -7.78 0.29 6.79
C VAL A 158 -9.18 0.86 6.96
N ARG A 159 -9.85 1.20 5.85
CA ARG A 159 -11.26 1.64 5.84
C ARG A 159 -12.15 0.53 5.27
N PRO A 160 -12.54 -0.48 6.07
CA PRO A 160 -13.31 -1.61 5.58
C PRO A 160 -14.75 -1.19 5.29
N ARG A 161 -15.38 -1.89 4.34
CA ARG A 161 -16.80 -1.74 3.99
C ARG A 161 -17.55 -3.04 4.04
N GLY A 162 -18.87 -2.93 4.11
CA GLY A 162 -19.74 -4.06 4.41
C GLY A 162 -19.88 -4.23 5.92
N THR A 163 -20.70 -5.19 6.30
CA THR A 163 -21.37 -5.22 7.62
C THR A 163 -21.11 -6.48 8.42
N GLY A 164 -20.72 -7.57 7.75
CA GLY A 164 -20.34 -8.83 8.39
C GLY A 164 -18.84 -8.82 8.68
N HIS A 165 -18.04 -9.18 7.68
CA HIS A 165 -16.59 -9.36 7.84
C HIS A 165 -15.76 -8.08 7.62
N GLY A 166 -16.33 -7.09 6.92
CA GLY A 166 -15.62 -5.91 6.44
C GLY A 166 -14.58 -6.25 5.35
N PHE A 167 -14.59 -5.52 4.25
CA PHE A 167 -13.64 -5.71 3.14
C PHE A 167 -12.94 -4.39 2.85
N HIS A 168 -11.61 -4.40 2.78
CA HIS A 168 -10.86 -3.23 2.38
C HIS A 168 -10.15 -3.47 1.05
N VAL A 169 -10.15 -2.43 0.22
CA VAL A 169 -9.78 -2.53 -1.20
C VAL A 169 -8.64 -1.61 -1.57
N ASN A 170 -8.43 -0.52 -0.81
CA ASN A 170 -7.34 0.41 -1.02
C ASN A 170 -6.07 0.03 -0.25
N GLY A 171 -6.08 -1.14 0.42
CA GLY A 171 -4.97 -1.59 1.27
C GLY A 171 -4.89 -0.80 2.58
N ARG A 172 -3.71 -0.84 3.19
CA ARG A 172 -3.39 -0.10 4.42
C ARG A 172 -2.99 1.33 4.08
N GLU A 173 -3.61 2.27 4.76
CA GLU A 173 -3.48 3.71 4.57
C GLU A 173 -2.78 4.33 5.79
N THR A 174 -2.12 5.47 5.61
CA THR A 174 -1.41 6.15 6.71
C THR A 174 -2.31 7.19 7.37
N PHE A 175 -2.34 7.16 8.69
CA PHE A 175 -3.06 8.08 9.57
C PHE A 175 -2.07 8.78 10.51
N ILE A 176 -2.53 9.87 11.13
CA ILE A 176 -1.75 10.66 12.08
C ILE A 176 -2.61 11.03 13.28
N ALA A 177 -2.05 10.91 14.49
CA ALA A 177 -2.66 11.33 15.73
C ALA A 177 -1.66 12.12 16.59
N GLY A 178 -2.17 12.84 17.57
CA GLY A 178 -1.38 13.46 18.62
C GLY A 178 -0.95 12.47 19.70
N LEU A 179 0.11 12.82 20.43
CA LEU A 179 0.56 12.07 21.60
C LEU A 179 0.89 13.01 22.76
N ASP A 180 0.36 12.70 23.94
CA ASP A 180 0.68 13.36 25.20
C ASP A 180 1.54 12.45 26.09
N TRP A 181 2.41 13.04 26.89
CA TRP A 181 3.15 12.33 27.93
C TRP A 181 2.48 12.57 29.29
N VAL A 182 1.87 11.54 29.87
CA VAL A 182 1.22 11.59 31.19
C VAL A 182 1.92 10.59 32.10
N ASP A 183 2.47 11.08 33.21
CA ASP A 183 3.24 10.28 34.18
C ASP A 183 4.37 9.43 33.53
N GLY A 184 4.96 9.98 32.45
CA GLY A 184 6.04 9.34 31.70
C GLY A 184 5.58 8.20 30.78
N TRP A 185 4.29 8.15 30.41
CA TRP A 185 3.74 7.21 29.42
C TRP A 185 2.97 7.96 28.31
N PRO A 186 2.97 7.44 27.08
CA PRO A 186 2.27 8.06 25.97
C PRO A 186 0.76 7.83 26.07
N VAL A 187 -0.02 8.85 25.72
CA VAL A 187 -1.47 8.79 25.59
C VAL A 187 -1.88 9.41 24.26
N ILE A 188 -2.62 8.66 23.45
CA ILE A 188 -2.98 9.06 22.09
C ILE A 188 -4.13 10.08 22.09
N ARG A 189 -4.10 10.99 21.10
CA ARG A 189 -5.07 12.05 20.84
C ARG A 189 -5.38 12.10 19.34
N GLU A 190 -6.32 11.26 18.91
CA GLU A 190 -6.63 11.07 17.49
C GLU A 190 -7.23 12.32 16.81
N ASP A 191 -7.84 13.20 17.60
CA ASP A 191 -8.45 14.45 17.14
C ASP A 191 -7.48 15.64 17.06
N ARG A 192 -6.20 15.45 17.42
CA ARG A 192 -5.22 16.55 17.49
C ARG A 192 -4.96 17.22 16.13
N PHE A 193 -4.92 16.43 15.06
CA PHE A 193 -4.53 16.91 13.75
C PHE A 193 -5.71 16.93 12.80
N VAL A 194 -5.91 18.08 12.16
CA VAL A 194 -6.85 18.21 11.05
C VAL A 194 -6.08 17.97 9.75
N VAL A 195 -6.32 16.82 9.13
CA VAL A 195 -5.71 16.48 7.84
C VAL A 195 -6.51 17.17 6.72
N PRO A 196 -5.88 18.04 5.91
CA PRO A 196 -6.58 18.69 4.81
C PRO A 196 -7.00 17.66 3.75
N ALA A 197 -8.19 17.87 3.18
CA ALA A 197 -8.67 17.07 2.06
C ALA A 197 -7.66 17.11 0.91
N GLN A 198 -7.31 15.94 0.41
CA GLN A 198 -6.37 15.77 -0.69
C GLN A 198 -7.12 15.75 -2.02
N VAL A 199 -6.54 16.37 -3.04
CA VAL A 199 -7.06 16.29 -4.41
C VAL A 199 -6.36 15.12 -5.09
N HIS A 200 -7.06 14.00 -5.21
CA HIS A 200 -6.52 12.81 -5.88
C HIS A 200 -6.77 12.81 -7.40
N SER A 201 -7.71 13.62 -7.89
CA SER A 201 -8.03 13.72 -9.31
C SER A 201 -6.84 14.23 -10.13
N PHE A 202 -6.62 13.64 -11.30
CA PHE A 202 -5.54 14.05 -12.20
C PHE A 202 -5.83 13.75 -13.67
N THR A 203 -5.08 14.41 -14.55
CA THR A 203 -4.90 14.04 -15.95
C THR A 203 -3.41 13.96 -16.22
N ASP A 204 -2.99 12.94 -16.95
CA ASP A 204 -1.62 12.75 -17.44
C ASP A 204 -1.69 12.52 -18.96
N ASP A 205 -1.04 13.38 -19.72
CA ASP A 205 -0.92 13.27 -21.19
C ASP A 205 0.41 12.62 -21.60
N PHE A 206 1.23 12.23 -20.63
CA PHE A 206 2.54 11.61 -20.82
C PHE A 206 3.51 12.44 -21.68
N THR A 207 3.32 13.77 -21.75
CA THR A 207 4.22 14.67 -22.50
C THR A 207 5.37 15.22 -21.64
N GLY A 208 5.34 14.97 -20.33
CA GLY A 208 6.40 15.38 -19.40
C GLY A 208 7.75 14.70 -19.71
N GLU A 209 8.85 15.38 -19.35
CA GLU A 209 10.22 14.87 -19.52
C GLU A 209 10.45 13.53 -18.81
N HIS A 210 9.77 13.35 -17.67
CA HIS A 210 9.82 12.13 -16.88
C HIS A 210 8.41 11.65 -16.56
N LEU A 211 8.25 10.33 -16.55
CA LEU A 211 7.02 9.69 -16.09
C LEU A 211 6.77 10.05 -14.62
N HIS A 212 5.57 10.52 -14.30
CA HIS A 212 5.25 10.88 -12.91
C HIS A 212 5.42 9.66 -11.98
N PRO A 213 6.03 9.81 -10.78
CA PRO A 213 6.31 8.68 -9.86
C PRO A 213 5.07 8.00 -9.26
N ARG A 214 3.86 8.39 -9.68
CA ARG A 214 2.61 7.71 -9.31
C ARG A 214 2.47 6.38 -10.05
N TRP A 215 3.06 6.33 -11.24
CA TRP A 215 3.07 5.18 -12.10
C TRP A 215 4.10 4.17 -11.60
N ILE A 216 3.63 2.97 -11.35
CA ILE A 216 4.37 1.84 -10.81
C ILE A 216 4.13 0.61 -11.68
N SER A 217 4.99 -0.39 -11.49
CA SER A 217 4.89 -1.69 -12.14
C SER A 217 5.33 -2.78 -11.15
N PRO A 218 4.70 -3.97 -11.17
CA PRO A 218 5.20 -5.12 -10.41
C PRO A 218 6.59 -5.56 -10.92
N GLY A 219 7.46 -6.00 -10.01
CA GLY A 219 8.75 -6.63 -10.31
C GLY A 219 9.86 -5.70 -10.80
N ALA A 220 9.57 -4.79 -11.74
CA ALA A 220 10.54 -3.84 -12.29
C ALA A 220 9.90 -2.46 -12.51
N GLY A 221 10.73 -1.42 -12.52
CA GLY A 221 10.27 -0.04 -12.74
C GLY A 221 9.70 0.18 -14.15
N PRO A 222 8.72 1.10 -14.32
CA PRO A 222 8.06 1.37 -15.61
C PRO A 222 9.01 1.60 -16.80
N ALA A 223 10.14 2.26 -16.55
CA ALA A 223 11.15 2.57 -17.57
C ALA A 223 11.71 1.34 -18.31
N SER A 224 11.55 0.12 -17.79
CA SER A 224 12.01 -1.10 -18.46
C SER A 224 11.16 -1.52 -19.66
N PHE A 225 9.95 -0.98 -19.82
CA PHE A 225 9.02 -1.36 -20.89
C PHE A 225 8.23 -0.18 -21.48
N THR A 226 8.54 1.05 -21.03
CA THR A 226 7.89 2.27 -21.51
C THR A 226 8.89 3.18 -22.21
N ALA A 227 8.47 3.83 -23.29
CA ALA A 227 9.23 4.86 -23.98
C ALA A 227 8.34 6.06 -24.32
N ALA A 228 8.78 7.27 -24.00
CA ALA A 228 8.11 8.49 -24.43
C ALA A 228 8.13 8.58 -25.97
N VAL A 229 6.99 8.95 -26.54
CA VAL A 229 6.78 9.18 -27.98
C VAL A 229 6.04 10.51 -28.18
N PRO A 230 6.04 11.12 -29.37
CA PRO A 230 5.43 12.44 -29.58
C PRO A 230 3.97 12.55 -29.12
N ASP A 231 3.21 11.45 -29.23
CA ASP A 231 1.77 11.42 -28.94
C ASP A 231 1.44 10.68 -27.63
N GLY A 232 2.41 10.47 -26.73
CA GLY A 232 2.18 9.87 -25.40
C GLY A 232 3.28 8.89 -24.97
N LEU A 233 2.86 7.78 -24.35
CA LEU A 233 3.77 6.76 -23.81
C LEU A 233 3.56 5.42 -24.52
N ARG A 234 4.58 4.94 -25.24
CA ARG A 234 4.56 3.60 -25.84
C ARG A 234 4.95 2.56 -24.80
N LEU A 235 4.12 1.54 -24.65
CA LEU A 235 4.38 0.35 -23.83
C LEU A 235 4.61 -0.84 -24.76
N THR A 236 5.55 -1.70 -24.40
CA THR A 236 5.88 -2.92 -25.15
C THR A 236 5.67 -4.17 -24.31
N HIS A 237 5.18 -5.23 -24.93
CA HIS A 237 5.11 -6.54 -24.29
C HIS A 237 6.53 -7.03 -23.93
N GLY A 238 6.80 -7.25 -22.64
CA GLY A 238 8.11 -7.66 -22.15
C GLY A 238 8.28 -9.18 -22.22
N ALA A 239 8.69 -9.71 -23.38
CA ALA A 239 8.86 -11.15 -23.59
C ALA A 239 9.90 -11.84 -22.66
N GLU A 240 10.70 -11.06 -21.93
CA GLU A 240 11.78 -11.54 -21.04
C GLU A 240 11.54 -11.15 -19.57
N ARG A 241 10.28 -10.92 -19.16
CA ARG A 241 9.95 -10.54 -17.79
C ARG A 241 9.26 -11.66 -17.03
N ASP A 242 9.70 -11.88 -15.79
CA ASP A 242 8.99 -12.71 -14.80
C ASP A 242 7.75 -12.01 -14.21
N SER A 243 7.50 -10.75 -14.58
CA SER A 243 6.40 -9.91 -14.08
C SER A 243 5.66 -9.20 -15.23
N PRO A 244 4.35 -8.92 -15.07
CA PRO A 244 3.56 -8.21 -16.07
C PRO A 244 4.17 -6.86 -16.49
N ALA A 245 4.06 -6.53 -17.78
CA ALA A 245 4.34 -5.20 -18.31
C ALA A 245 3.18 -4.22 -18.02
N LEU A 246 2.89 -4.07 -16.73
CA LEU A 246 1.77 -3.30 -16.20
C LEU A 246 2.24 -1.91 -15.77
N LEU A 247 1.72 -0.87 -16.42
CA LEU A 247 1.81 0.50 -15.94
C LEU A 247 0.54 0.84 -15.15
N ALA A 248 0.65 1.05 -13.84
CA ALA A 248 -0.52 1.27 -12.99
C ALA A 248 -0.27 2.34 -11.91
N THR A 249 -1.34 2.85 -11.33
CA THR A 249 -1.31 3.72 -10.14
C THR A 249 -2.33 3.21 -9.11
N ARG A 250 -2.14 3.57 -7.85
CA ARG A 250 -3.05 3.21 -6.74
C ARG A 250 -4.42 3.85 -6.93
N SER A 251 -5.49 3.13 -6.55
CA SER A 251 -6.79 3.74 -6.30
C SER A 251 -6.83 4.29 -4.88
N LEU A 252 -6.96 5.60 -4.74
CA LEU A 252 -6.89 6.29 -3.43
C LEU A 252 -8.27 6.56 -2.84
N ASP A 253 -9.30 6.60 -3.69
CA ASP A 253 -10.63 7.01 -3.30
C ASP A 253 -11.61 5.86 -3.13
N PRO A 254 -12.65 6.06 -2.31
CA PRO A 254 -13.80 5.20 -2.24
C PRO A 254 -14.54 4.91 -3.53
N GLU A 255 -14.69 5.96 -4.33
CA GLU A 255 -15.44 5.99 -5.56
C GLU A 255 -14.64 6.84 -6.53
N TRP A 256 -14.44 6.30 -7.72
CA TRP A 256 -13.58 6.92 -8.71
C TRP A 256 -13.91 6.44 -10.11
N THR A 257 -13.47 7.21 -11.08
CA THR A 257 -13.51 6.85 -12.50
C THR A 257 -12.15 7.13 -13.09
N ALA A 258 -11.64 6.19 -13.88
CA ALA A 258 -10.46 6.39 -14.69
C ALA A 258 -10.79 6.20 -16.18
N GLU A 259 -10.13 6.98 -17.02
CA GLU A 259 -10.23 6.90 -18.47
C GLU A 259 -8.82 6.78 -19.05
N LEU A 260 -8.59 5.79 -19.91
CA LEU A 260 -7.34 5.65 -20.66
C LEU A 260 -7.64 5.70 -22.16
N CYS A 261 -6.89 6.55 -22.85
CA CYS A 261 -6.89 6.63 -24.31
C CYS A 261 -5.70 5.84 -24.86
N LEU A 262 -5.98 4.85 -25.72
CA LEU A 262 -5.03 3.86 -26.20
C LEU A 262 -5.03 3.81 -27.74
N ASP A 263 -3.83 3.70 -28.33
CA ASP A 263 -3.63 3.23 -29.69
C ASP A 263 -3.23 1.75 -29.68
N VAL A 264 -4.16 0.88 -30.08
CA VAL A 264 -3.99 -0.58 -30.21
C VAL A 264 -3.76 -1.02 -31.66
N SER A 265 -3.34 -0.12 -32.56
CA SER A 265 -3.10 -0.46 -33.97
C SER A 265 -2.04 -1.54 -34.18
N ARG A 266 -1.12 -1.71 -33.22
CA ARG A 266 0.05 -2.60 -33.30
C ARG A 266 0.13 -3.62 -32.16
N GLY A 267 -0.96 -3.83 -31.44
CA GLY A 267 -0.95 -4.73 -30.30
C GLY A 267 -2.30 -4.94 -29.66
N ARG A 268 -2.27 -5.64 -28.52
CA ARG A 268 -3.41 -5.90 -27.65
C ARG A 268 -3.05 -5.45 -26.25
N ALA A 269 -3.98 -4.78 -25.58
CA ALA A 269 -3.79 -4.34 -24.20
C ALA A 269 -4.95 -4.77 -23.30
N ARG A 270 -4.68 -4.79 -22.01
CA ARG A 270 -5.66 -4.92 -20.95
C ARG A 270 -5.66 -3.66 -20.11
N VAL A 271 -6.81 -3.01 -19.96
CA VAL A 271 -7.02 -2.00 -18.91
C VAL A 271 -7.65 -2.70 -17.73
N LEU A 272 -7.05 -2.61 -16.55
CA LEU A 272 -7.43 -3.44 -15.41
C LEU A 272 -7.49 -2.70 -14.08
N VAL A 273 -8.23 -3.29 -13.15
CA VAL A 273 -8.10 -3.11 -11.71
C VAL A 273 -7.51 -4.39 -11.13
N ARG A 274 -6.41 -4.28 -10.38
CA ARG A 274 -5.61 -5.39 -9.90
C ARG A 274 -5.29 -5.25 -8.43
N LEU A 275 -5.33 -6.36 -7.68
CA LEU A 275 -4.73 -6.47 -6.36
C LEU A 275 -3.40 -7.24 -6.43
N ASP A 276 -3.41 -8.43 -7.04
CA ASP A 276 -2.25 -9.31 -7.27
C ASP A 276 -2.36 -10.03 -8.64
N ASP A 277 -1.53 -11.05 -8.89
CA ASP A 277 -1.51 -11.76 -10.18
C ASP A 277 -2.75 -12.64 -10.43
N ASP A 278 -3.44 -13.06 -9.37
CA ASP A 278 -4.59 -13.97 -9.42
C ASP A 278 -5.93 -13.27 -9.13
N HIS A 279 -5.88 -11.98 -8.76
CA HIS A 279 -7.05 -11.17 -8.41
C HIS A 279 -7.03 -9.85 -9.19
N TRP A 280 -7.65 -9.86 -10.36
CA TRP A 280 -7.83 -8.68 -11.19
C TRP A 280 -9.04 -8.81 -12.12
N TYR A 281 -9.62 -7.66 -12.46
CA TYR A 281 -10.61 -7.53 -13.52
C TYR A 281 -10.03 -6.65 -14.62
N GLY A 282 -10.24 -7.01 -15.88
CA GLY A 282 -9.70 -6.23 -16.98
C GLY A 282 -10.56 -6.25 -18.22
N LEU A 283 -10.51 -5.16 -18.98
CA LEU A 283 -10.97 -5.09 -20.36
C LEU A 283 -9.77 -5.31 -21.27
N GLU A 284 -9.73 -6.47 -21.91
CA GLU A 284 -8.77 -6.79 -22.95
C GLU A 284 -9.31 -6.35 -24.31
N ALA A 285 -8.53 -5.57 -25.04
CA ALA A 285 -8.97 -5.02 -26.32
C ALA A 285 -7.85 -4.97 -27.35
N ASP A 286 -8.24 -5.23 -28.58
CA ASP A 286 -7.49 -5.00 -29.81
C ASP A 286 -8.43 -4.44 -30.89
N ARG A 287 -7.96 -4.36 -32.14
CA ARG A 287 -8.75 -3.86 -33.27
C ARG A 287 -9.91 -4.76 -33.70
N HIS A 288 -10.03 -5.97 -33.16
CA HIS A 288 -10.97 -7.01 -33.57
C HIS A 288 -12.00 -7.34 -32.48
N SER A 289 -11.64 -7.25 -31.20
CA SER A 289 -12.54 -7.56 -30.09
C SER A 289 -12.20 -6.80 -28.83
N ALA A 290 -13.22 -6.61 -27.99
CA ALA A 290 -13.08 -6.15 -26.62
C ALA A 290 -13.80 -7.12 -25.68
N GLU A 291 -13.08 -7.58 -24.66
CA GLU A 291 -13.48 -8.67 -23.77
C GLU A 291 -13.21 -8.29 -22.32
N VAL A 292 -14.24 -8.36 -21.47
CA VAL A 292 -14.03 -8.26 -20.03
C VAL A 292 -13.63 -9.63 -19.52
N VAL A 293 -12.52 -9.70 -18.79
CA VAL A 293 -11.99 -10.90 -18.14
C VAL A 293 -11.94 -10.65 -16.64
N LEU A 294 -12.46 -11.60 -15.88
CA LEU A 294 -12.39 -11.62 -14.42
C LEU A 294 -11.46 -12.77 -14.00
N HIS A 295 -10.43 -12.46 -13.21
CA HIS A 295 -9.54 -13.44 -12.60
C HIS A 295 -9.69 -13.34 -11.07
N VAL A 296 -10.15 -14.43 -10.46
CA VAL A 296 -10.32 -14.56 -9.01
C VAL A 296 -9.78 -15.91 -8.56
N GLY A 297 -8.53 -15.93 -8.14
CA GLY A 297 -7.80 -17.16 -7.84
C GLY A 297 -7.84 -18.10 -9.06
N PRO A 298 -8.24 -19.37 -8.91
CA PRO A 298 -8.27 -20.32 -10.02
C PRO A 298 -9.44 -20.09 -11.00
N VAL A 299 -10.34 -19.14 -10.74
CA VAL A 299 -11.52 -18.89 -11.56
C VAL A 299 -11.24 -17.76 -12.55
N VAL A 300 -11.26 -18.10 -13.84
CA VAL A 300 -11.18 -17.12 -14.94
C VAL A 300 -12.48 -17.17 -15.74
N GLY A 301 -13.07 -16.01 -15.99
CA GLY A 301 -14.31 -15.90 -16.76
C GLY A 301 -14.33 -14.70 -17.68
N THR A 302 -14.95 -14.86 -18.85
CA THR A 302 -15.14 -13.80 -19.85
C THR A 302 -16.64 -13.46 -19.97
N PRO A 303 -17.22 -12.71 -19.01
CA PRO A 303 -18.66 -12.47 -18.97
C PRO A 303 -19.20 -11.63 -20.14
N THR A 304 -18.35 -10.84 -20.80
CA THR A 304 -18.77 -9.98 -21.90
C THR A 304 -17.69 -9.91 -22.97
N ARG A 305 -18.12 -10.05 -24.22
CA ARG A 305 -17.30 -9.93 -25.42
C ARG A 305 -18.09 -9.20 -26.49
N ILE A 306 -17.48 -8.19 -27.09
CA ILE A 306 -18.04 -7.50 -28.25
C ILE A 306 -17.04 -7.49 -29.42
N PRO A 307 -17.51 -7.60 -30.68
CA PRO A 307 -16.66 -7.42 -31.84
C PRO A 307 -16.32 -5.93 -32.03
N MET A 308 -15.12 -5.67 -32.55
CA MET A 308 -14.66 -4.34 -32.96
C MET A 308 -14.46 -4.27 -34.47
N THR A 309 -14.78 -3.13 -35.07
CA THR A 309 -14.74 -2.92 -36.52
C THR A 309 -13.45 -2.23 -36.96
N GLY A 310 -12.29 -2.76 -36.55
CA GLY A 310 -10.98 -2.23 -36.95
C GLY A 310 -10.58 -0.91 -36.29
N GLN A 311 -11.31 -0.47 -35.26
CA GLN A 311 -10.97 0.71 -34.46
C GLN A 311 -9.65 0.46 -33.72
N SER A 312 -8.66 1.34 -33.91
CA SER A 312 -7.38 1.26 -33.23
C SER A 312 -7.25 2.27 -32.09
N GLN A 313 -8.01 3.36 -32.12
CA GLN A 313 -8.05 4.34 -31.05
C GLN A 313 -9.20 3.98 -30.12
N LEU A 314 -8.89 3.65 -28.86
CA LEU A 314 -9.84 3.22 -27.86
C LEU A 314 -9.77 4.14 -26.66
N THR A 315 -10.93 4.58 -26.16
CA THR A 315 -11.01 5.17 -24.82
C THR A 315 -11.72 4.18 -23.92
N VAL A 316 -10.98 3.62 -22.97
CA VAL A 316 -11.49 2.69 -21.97
C VAL A 316 -11.79 3.46 -20.71
N LYS A 317 -13.00 3.28 -20.18
CA LYS A 317 -13.41 3.79 -18.88
C LYS A 317 -13.51 2.63 -17.90
N VAL A 318 -12.94 2.82 -16.72
CA VAL A 318 -13.04 1.90 -15.59
C VAL A 318 -13.45 2.69 -14.35
N HIS A 319 -14.34 2.15 -13.53
CA HIS A 319 -14.81 2.84 -12.34
C HIS A 319 -14.97 1.89 -11.16
N ALA A 320 -14.85 2.45 -9.96
CA ALA A 320 -15.36 1.87 -8.73
C ALA A 320 -16.44 2.78 -8.18
N ARG A 321 -17.63 2.25 -7.93
CA ARG A 321 -18.77 3.01 -7.40
C ARG A 321 -19.48 2.28 -6.28
N GLN A 322 -20.15 3.03 -5.42
CA GLN A 322 -21.01 2.42 -4.43
C GLN A 322 -22.14 1.62 -5.06
N ARG A 323 -22.50 0.53 -4.38
CA ARG A 323 -23.69 -0.23 -4.73
C ARG A 323 -24.94 0.58 -4.44
N PRO A 324 -25.96 0.56 -5.33
CA PRO A 324 -27.27 1.07 -4.98
C PRO A 324 -27.79 0.38 -3.70
N ALA A 325 -28.28 1.15 -2.74
CA ALA A 325 -28.78 0.61 -1.48
C ALA A 325 -29.96 -0.35 -1.72
N PRO A 326 -29.90 -1.62 -1.28
CA PRO A 326 -31.03 -2.52 -1.44
C PRO A 326 -32.06 -2.32 -0.32
N GLN A 327 -33.20 -1.68 -0.64
CA GLN A 327 -34.44 -1.66 0.16
C GLN A 327 -34.31 -1.12 1.62
N PRO A 328 -35.41 -0.76 2.32
CA PRO A 328 -35.34 0.01 3.56
C PRO A 328 -34.69 -0.69 4.77
N TRP A 329 -34.49 -2.01 4.71
CA TRP A 329 -34.02 -2.84 5.83
C TRP A 329 -32.78 -3.68 5.50
N GLY A 330 -32.23 -3.52 4.28
CA GLY A 330 -31.03 -4.21 3.83
C GLY A 330 -29.78 -3.35 4.05
N ALA A 331 -29.15 -3.53 5.21
CA ALA A 331 -27.70 -3.39 5.30
C ALA A 331 -27.03 -3.94 4.03
N HIS A 332 -25.88 -3.38 3.64
CA HIS A 332 -24.72 -4.05 3.02
C HIS A 332 -24.43 -3.61 1.57
N PRO A 333 -23.99 -2.36 1.31
CA PRO A 333 -23.20 -2.12 0.11
C PRO A 333 -21.84 -2.81 0.34
N GLU A 334 -21.73 -4.06 -0.10
CA GLU A 334 -20.43 -4.73 -0.32
C GLU A 334 -19.51 -3.74 -1.11
N PRO A 335 -18.18 -3.79 -0.92
CA PRO A 335 -17.35 -2.59 -0.85
C PRO A 335 -17.55 -1.57 -1.99
N ASP A 336 -17.71 -2.08 -3.21
CA ASP A 336 -18.04 -1.33 -4.42
C ASP A 336 -18.46 -2.28 -5.57
N LEU A 337 -18.87 -1.69 -6.69
CA LEU A 337 -18.92 -2.32 -8.00
C LEU A 337 -17.78 -1.78 -8.86
N VAL A 338 -17.03 -2.68 -9.48
CA VAL A 338 -16.01 -2.34 -10.48
C VAL A 338 -16.61 -2.54 -11.86
N GLY A 339 -16.63 -1.49 -12.69
CA GLY A 339 -17.23 -1.52 -14.01
C GLY A 339 -16.28 -1.12 -15.12
N PHE A 340 -16.57 -1.61 -16.33
CA PHE A 340 -15.81 -1.31 -17.55
C PHE A 340 -16.75 -0.80 -18.64
N ALA A 341 -16.29 0.18 -19.41
CA ALA A 341 -16.98 0.66 -20.58
C ALA A 341 -15.98 1.09 -21.67
N LEU A 342 -16.44 1.07 -22.92
CA LEU A 342 -15.73 1.67 -24.04
C LEU A 342 -16.45 2.94 -24.48
N LEU A 343 -15.70 3.98 -24.81
CA LEU A 343 -16.26 5.13 -25.51
C LEU A 343 -16.08 4.91 -27.02
N VAL A 344 -17.20 4.67 -27.70
CA VAL A 344 -17.27 4.46 -29.15
C VAL A 344 -18.05 5.62 -29.76
N GLU A 345 -17.41 6.40 -30.64
CA GLU A 345 -18.00 7.58 -31.28
C GLU A 345 -18.61 8.59 -30.28
N GLY A 346 -17.95 8.77 -29.13
CA GLY A 346 -18.40 9.66 -28.06
C GLY A 346 -19.57 9.13 -27.23
N ARG A 347 -19.98 7.87 -27.42
CA ARG A 347 -20.99 7.19 -26.60
C ARG A 347 -20.35 6.12 -25.73
N GLU A 348 -20.74 6.09 -24.46
CA GLU A 348 -20.32 5.07 -23.52
C GLU A 348 -21.09 3.77 -23.76
N VAL A 349 -20.35 2.69 -24.02
CA VAL A 349 -20.85 1.32 -24.17
C VAL A 349 -20.43 0.54 -22.93
N PRO A 350 -21.33 0.34 -21.95
CA PRO A 350 -21.01 -0.42 -20.74
C PRO A 350 -20.83 -1.90 -21.09
N LEU A 351 -19.77 -2.50 -20.53
CA LEU A 351 -19.39 -3.90 -20.77
C LEU A 351 -19.58 -4.79 -19.53
N GLY A 352 -20.07 -4.22 -18.44
CA GLY A 352 -20.44 -4.95 -17.24
C GLY A 352 -19.96 -4.30 -15.96
N GLU A 353 -20.55 -4.74 -14.86
CA GLU A 353 -20.16 -4.37 -13.50
C GLU A 353 -20.08 -5.61 -12.64
N PHE A 354 -19.07 -5.65 -11.79
CA PHE A 354 -18.69 -6.84 -11.05
C PHE A 354 -18.46 -6.49 -9.59
N ASP A 355 -18.71 -7.46 -8.72
CA ASP A 355 -18.52 -7.31 -7.29
C ASP A 355 -17.05 -7.01 -6.97
N GLY A 356 -16.75 -5.80 -6.50
CA GLY A 356 -15.38 -5.46 -6.15
C GLY A 356 -14.83 -6.26 -4.97
N ARG A 357 -15.66 -6.91 -4.15
CA ARG A 357 -15.21 -7.72 -3.02
C ARG A 357 -14.11 -8.70 -3.38
N TYR A 358 -14.16 -9.32 -4.57
CA TYR A 358 -13.15 -10.32 -4.93
C TYR A 358 -11.78 -9.72 -5.26
N LEU A 359 -11.68 -8.38 -5.32
CA LEU A 359 -10.45 -7.62 -5.37
C LEU A 359 -10.17 -6.91 -4.03
N SER A 360 -10.44 -7.58 -2.91
CA SER A 360 -10.10 -7.10 -1.56
C SER A 360 -8.99 -7.95 -0.96
N THR A 361 -8.26 -7.38 0.00
CA THR A 361 -7.20 -8.09 0.72
C THR A 361 -7.78 -9.28 1.51
N GLU A 362 -9.01 -9.20 2.02
CA GLU A 362 -9.64 -10.33 2.71
C GLU A 362 -9.96 -11.53 1.79
N VAL A 363 -10.02 -11.34 0.46
CA VAL A 363 -10.20 -12.43 -0.51
C VAL A 363 -8.86 -12.90 -1.07
N ALA A 364 -8.03 -11.97 -1.51
CA ALA A 364 -6.77 -12.27 -2.19
C ALA A 364 -5.62 -12.62 -1.24
N GLY A 365 -5.69 -12.16 0.01
CA GLY A 365 -4.55 -12.15 0.93
C GLY A 365 -3.55 -11.03 0.59
N GLY A 366 -2.33 -11.19 1.10
CA GLY A 366 -1.25 -10.23 0.88
C GLY A 366 -1.41 -8.94 1.70
N PHE A 367 -0.70 -7.89 1.27
CA PHE A 367 -0.48 -6.67 2.07
C PHE A 367 -0.63 -5.36 1.28
N THR A 368 -1.21 -5.43 0.08
CA THR A 368 -1.35 -4.32 -0.87
C THR A 368 -2.80 -3.85 -0.98
N GLY A 369 -2.99 -2.75 -1.71
CA GLY A 369 -4.29 -2.27 -2.16
C GLY A 369 -4.40 -2.33 -3.68
N ARG A 370 -5.60 -2.03 -4.19
CA ARG A 370 -5.87 -2.03 -5.62
C ARG A 370 -5.04 -0.97 -6.36
N VAL A 371 -4.65 -1.36 -7.56
CA VAL A 371 -4.12 -0.47 -8.58
C VAL A 371 -5.00 -0.55 -9.82
N TRP A 372 -5.00 0.51 -10.63
CA TRP A 372 -5.60 0.49 -11.95
C TRP A 372 -4.58 0.96 -12.98
N GLY A 373 -4.69 0.48 -14.21
CA GLY A 373 -3.69 0.78 -15.23
C GLY A 373 -3.88 0.01 -16.52
N VAL A 374 -2.79 -0.10 -17.28
CA VAL A 374 -2.74 -0.78 -18.58
C VAL A 374 -1.57 -1.75 -18.64
N GLU A 375 -1.84 -2.93 -19.19
CA GLU A 375 -0.87 -3.99 -19.47
C GLU A 375 -0.88 -4.30 -20.97
N VAL A 376 0.29 -4.47 -21.58
CA VAL A 376 0.39 -4.90 -22.99
C VAL A 376 0.47 -6.42 -23.05
N LEU A 377 -0.51 -7.03 -23.69
CA LEU A 377 -0.62 -8.49 -23.83
C LEU A 377 0.10 -9.00 -25.08
N GLU A 378 0.17 -8.18 -26.13
CA GLU A 378 0.84 -8.51 -27.38
C GLU A 378 1.31 -7.23 -28.09
N GLY A 379 2.48 -7.28 -28.73
CA GLY A 379 3.00 -6.19 -29.56
C GLY A 379 3.33 -4.92 -28.76
N GLU A 380 2.87 -3.77 -29.28
CA GLU A 380 3.04 -2.47 -28.65
C GLU A 380 1.74 -1.67 -28.67
N VAL A 381 1.52 -0.89 -27.61
CA VAL A 381 0.35 -0.01 -27.45
C VAL A 381 0.83 1.34 -26.97
N THR A 382 0.25 2.42 -27.50
CA THR A 382 0.56 3.78 -27.04
C THR A 382 -0.58 4.28 -26.16
N VAL A 383 -0.27 4.72 -24.95
CA VAL A 383 -1.22 5.42 -24.08
C VAL A 383 -1.05 6.92 -24.34
N THR A 384 -2.09 7.58 -24.82
CA THR A 384 -2.04 9.01 -25.16
C THR A 384 -2.49 9.89 -24.00
N SER A 385 -3.37 9.38 -23.15
CA SER A 385 -3.76 10.06 -21.92
C SER A 385 -4.34 9.11 -20.90
N ALA A 386 -4.16 9.43 -19.61
CA ALA A 386 -4.85 8.81 -18.50
C ALA A 386 -5.49 9.89 -17.61
N ARG A 387 -6.74 9.68 -17.24
CA ARG A 387 -7.48 10.57 -16.33
C ARG A 387 -7.97 9.78 -15.14
N TYR A 388 -7.92 10.37 -13.95
CA TYR A 388 -8.52 9.88 -12.73
C TYR A 388 -9.41 10.96 -12.13
N GLY A 389 -10.67 10.63 -11.88
CA GLY A 389 -11.62 11.46 -11.16
C GLY A 389 -12.00 10.79 -9.85
N SER A 390 -11.64 11.42 -8.74
CA SER A 390 -12.20 11.10 -7.42
C SER A 390 -13.62 11.63 -7.32
N HIS A 391 -14.53 10.78 -6.84
CA HIS A 391 -15.89 11.18 -6.49
C HIS A 391 -15.96 11.19 -4.96
N THR A 392 -15.74 12.36 -4.38
CA THR A 392 -15.89 12.53 -2.93
C THR A 392 -17.38 12.63 -2.60
N LEU A 393 -17.84 11.88 -1.59
CA LEU A 393 -19.20 11.99 -1.06
C LEU A 393 -19.41 13.30 -0.30
#